data_AF-A0A5B0NYH3-F1
#
_entry.id   AF-A0A5B0NYH3-F1
#
_cell.length_a   1.000
_cell.length_b   1.000
_cell.length_c   1.000
_cell.angle_alpha   90.00
_cell.angle_beta   90.00
_cell.angle_gamma   90.00
#
_symmetry.space_group_name_H-M   'P 1'
#
loop_
_entity.id
_entity.type
_entity.pdbx_description
1 polymer ?
#
loop_
_entity_poly.entity_id
_entity_poly.type
_entity_poly.pdbx_seq_one_letter_code
_entity_poly.pdbx_strand_id
1 'polypeptide(L)'
;MASVTPKVLEIDPSKGPETTATPPPTAVEQGAPIDTSDIGLSETEKTRKLEKLLAERPDKTELIEKNVLKPGNLDPSLQAKQAELSKNQLEDKLNAALAHRPEPEKLVQEGILTEEETAALKAH
;
A
#
# COMPACT_ATOMS: atom_id res chain seq x y z
N MET A 1 -33.21 -25.40 8.03
CA MET A 1 -33.47 -24.13 7.31
C MET A 1 -32.91 -22.99 8.15
N ALA A 2 -31.59 -22.77 8.12
CA ALA A 2 -30.96 -21.68 8.87
C ALA A 2 -31.02 -20.41 8.01
N SER A 3 -31.79 -19.42 8.44
CA SER A 3 -31.95 -18.14 7.74
C SER A 3 -30.71 -17.28 8.01
N VAL A 4 -29.85 -17.15 7.00
CA VAL A 4 -28.76 -16.17 7.00
C VAL A 4 -29.39 -14.82 6.69
N THR A 5 -29.48 -13.97 7.70
CA THR A 5 -29.88 -12.58 7.55
C THR A 5 -28.71 -11.80 6.92
N PRO A 6 -28.91 -11.09 5.79
CA PRO A 6 -27.88 -10.20 5.30
C PRO A 6 -27.75 -9.01 6.26
N LYS A 7 -26.56 -8.84 6.82
CA LYS A 7 -26.20 -7.62 7.56
C LYS A 7 -26.09 -6.48 6.54
N VAL A 8 -27.18 -5.75 6.37
CA VAL A 8 -27.22 -4.50 5.60
C VAL A 8 -26.24 -3.55 6.29
N LEU A 9 -25.19 -3.15 5.56
CA LEU A 9 -24.37 -2.01 5.95
C LEU A 9 -25.25 -0.78 5.75
N GLU A 10 -25.82 -0.27 6.83
CA GLU A 10 -26.51 1.02 6.84
C GLU A 10 -25.49 2.09 6.48
N ILE A 11 -25.53 2.52 5.23
CA ILE A 11 -24.87 3.74 4.78
C ILE A 11 -25.72 4.85 5.38
N ASP A 12 -25.28 5.34 6.52
CA ASP A 12 -25.89 6.45 7.24
C ASP A 12 -25.89 7.69 6.30
N PRO A 13 -27.05 8.17 5.81
CA PRO A 13 -27.09 9.25 4.83
C PRO A 13 -26.86 10.64 5.45
N SER A 14 -26.56 10.71 6.75
CA SER A 14 -26.32 11.95 7.48
C SER A 14 -24.83 12.31 7.64
N LYS A 15 -23.98 11.92 6.68
CA LYS A 15 -22.68 12.56 6.51
C LYS A 15 -22.57 13.09 5.09
N GLY A 16 -23.08 14.30 4.89
CA GLY A 16 -22.81 15.06 3.67
C GLY A 16 -21.30 15.21 3.44
N PRO A 17 -20.87 15.67 2.25
CA PRO A 17 -19.50 16.08 2.03
C PRO A 17 -19.24 17.35 2.85
N GLU A 18 -18.95 17.18 4.13
CA GLU A 18 -18.48 18.28 4.96
C GLU A 18 -17.19 18.80 4.35
N THR A 19 -17.32 20.03 3.88
CA THR A 19 -16.24 20.89 3.43
C THR A 19 -15.32 21.15 4.63
N THR A 20 -14.05 21.42 4.34
CA THR A 20 -13.07 22.01 5.28
C THR A 20 -12.70 21.18 6.52
N ALA A 21 -11.91 20.14 6.29
CA ALA A 21 -10.73 19.94 7.11
C ALA A 21 -9.64 19.42 6.19
N THR A 22 -8.88 20.37 5.62
CA THR A 22 -7.46 20.17 5.38
C THR A 22 -6.94 19.33 6.54
N PRO A 23 -6.34 18.14 6.34
CA PRO A 23 -5.58 17.56 7.44
C PRO A 23 -4.65 18.68 7.94
N PRO A 24 -4.54 18.94 9.25
CA PRO A 24 -3.43 19.77 9.69
C PRO A 24 -2.19 19.19 8.99
N PRO A 25 -1.35 20.01 8.34
CA PRO A 25 -0.05 19.54 7.89
C PRO A 25 0.69 19.14 9.17
N THR A 26 0.48 17.91 9.63
CA THR A 26 1.27 17.28 10.66
C THR A 26 2.63 17.10 10.04
N ALA A 27 3.44 18.13 10.23
CA ALA A 27 4.89 18.15 10.22
C ALA A 27 5.52 16.98 9.46
N VAL A 28 5.59 17.10 8.14
CA VAL A 28 6.78 16.62 7.43
C VAL A 28 7.83 17.72 7.59
N GLU A 29 8.30 17.91 8.83
CA GLU A 29 9.56 18.60 9.11
C GLU A 29 10.69 17.60 8.90
N GLN A 30 10.86 17.16 7.66
CA GLN A 30 12.15 16.72 7.15
C GLN A 30 12.22 17.27 5.74
N GLY A 31 12.85 18.44 5.63
CA GLY A 31 13.08 19.08 4.36
C GLY A 31 13.80 18.10 3.44
N ALA A 32 13.09 17.62 2.42
CA ALA A 32 13.73 17.52 1.12
C ALA A 32 14.43 18.88 0.92
N PRO A 33 15.72 18.91 0.56
CA PRO A 33 16.38 20.18 0.31
C PRO A 33 15.50 20.92 -0.70
N ILE A 34 14.91 22.03 -0.27
CA ILE A 34 14.17 22.89 -1.18
C ILE A 34 15.23 23.31 -2.18
N ASP A 35 15.15 22.79 -3.40
CA ASP A 35 16.15 23.06 -4.43
C ASP A 35 15.96 24.51 -4.89
N THR A 36 16.57 25.44 -4.14
CA THR A 36 16.59 26.86 -4.46
C THR A 36 17.59 27.19 -5.56
N SER A 37 18.21 26.20 -6.21
CA SER A 37 19.25 26.41 -7.23
C SER A 37 18.73 27.08 -8.51
N ASP A 38 17.42 27.22 -8.65
CA ASP A 38 16.77 27.90 -9.78
C ASP A 38 16.43 29.37 -9.51
N ILE A 39 16.53 29.83 -8.26
CA ILE A 39 16.27 31.22 -7.87
C ILE A 39 17.44 32.08 -8.36
N GLY A 40 17.30 32.66 -9.56
CA GLY A 40 18.28 33.57 -10.17
C GLY A 40 18.87 33.10 -11.49
N LEU A 41 18.49 31.92 -11.99
CA LEU A 41 18.93 31.45 -13.30
C LEU A 41 18.26 32.23 -14.44
N SER A 42 19.03 32.45 -15.50
CA SER A 42 18.48 32.95 -16.75
C SER A 42 17.54 31.91 -17.39
N GLU A 43 16.60 32.37 -18.20
CA GLU A 43 15.63 31.52 -18.92
C GLU A 43 16.34 30.37 -19.67
N THR A 44 17.48 30.65 -20.28
CA THR A 44 18.27 29.70 -21.08
C THR A 44 18.99 28.64 -20.25
N GLU A 45 19.36 28.95 -19.01
CA GLU A 45 19.95 27.98 -18.09
C GLU A 45 18.89 27.04 -17.53
N LYS A 46 17.68 27.55 -17.29
CA LYS A 46 16.53 26.73 -16.88
C LYS A 46 16.14 25.73 -17.96
N THR A 47 16.09 26.15 -19.24
CA THR A 47 15.79 25.22 -20.34
C THR A 47 16.85 24.13 -20.46
N ARG A 48 18.14 24.48 -20.38
CA ARG A 48 19.24 23.50 -20.42
C ARG A 48 19.19 22.51 -19.25
N LYS A 49 18.84 22.96 -18.04
CA LYS A 49 18.65 22.08 -16.87
C LYS A 49 17.48 21.13 -17.11
N LEU A 50 16.34 21.64 -17.56
CA LEU A 50 15.15 20.83 -17.86
C LEU A 50 15.44 19.78 -18.93
N GLU A 51 16.13 20.14 -20.01
CA GLU A 51 16.54 19.20 -21.06
C GLU A 51 17.37 18.03 -20.50
N LYS A 52 18.30 18.29 -19.58
CA LYS A 52 19.07 17.24 -18.90
C LYS A 52 18.18 16.33 -18.06
N LEU A 53 17.28 16.91 -17.25
CA LEU A 53 16.37 16.13 -16.41
C LEU A 53 15.38 15.29 -17.22
N LEU A 54 14.95 15.79 -18.39
CA LEU A 54 14.10 15.02 -19.30
C LEU A 54 14.86 13.88 -19.97
N ALA A 55 16.15 14.05 -20.26
CA ALA A 55 17.01 12.98 -20.80
C ALA A 55 17.29 11.88 -19.77
N GLU A 56 17.39 12.22 -18.48
CA GLU A 56 17.62 11.28 -17.38
C GLU A 56 16.32 10.71 -16.77
N ARG A 57 15.15 11.01 -17.36
CA ARG A 57 13.86 10.56 -16.84
C ARG A 57 13.79 9.02 -16.85
N PRO A 58 13.51 8.37 -15.70
CA PRO A 58 13.30 6.92 -15.63
C PRO A 58 12.08 6.47 -16.43
N ASP A 59 12.15 5.26 -16.98
CA ASP A 59 11.05 4.63 -17.68
C ASP A 59 9.87 4.29 -16.76
N LYS A 60 8.67 4.22 -17.35
CA LYS A 60 7.43 3.89 -16.61
C LYS A 60 7.54 2.54 -15.91
N THR A 61 8.19 1.56 -16.54
CA THR A 61 8.41 0.22 -15.98
C THR A 61 9.28 0.27 -14.73
N GLU A 62 10.39 1.01 -14.76
CA GLU A 62 11.26 1.18 -13.60
C GLU A 62 10.54 1.84 -12.42
N LEU A 63 9.68 2.82 -12.69
CA LEU A 63 8.86 3.45 -11.64
C LEU A 63 7.86 2.47 -11.00
N ILE A 64 7.34 1.51 -11.76
CA ILE A 64 6.46 0.45 -11.26
C ILE A 64 7.25 -0.54 -10.41
N GLU A 65 8.41 -0.97 -10.88
CA GLU A 65 9.29 -1.89 -10.14
C GLU A 65 9.78 -1.28 -8.82
N LYS A 66 10.12 0.01 -8.82
CA LYS A 66 10.46 0.77 -7.62
C LYS A 66 9.24 1.12 -6.75
N ASN A 67 8.03 0.68 -7.13
CA ASN A 67 6.76 0.93 -6.45
C ASN A 67 6.42 2.42 -6.24
N VAL A 68 7.01 3.29 -7.06
CA VAL A 68 6.73 4.72 -7.11
C VAL A 68 5.41 4.96 -7.85
N LEU A 69 5.22 4.27 -8.98
CA LEU A 69 3.98 4.27 -9.74
C LEU A 69 3.25 2.93 -9.54
N LYS A 70 1.94 2.94 -9.22
CA LYS A 70 1.21 1.66 -9.18
C LYS A 70 0.96 1.13 -10.60
N PRO A 71 1.02 -0.19 -10.80
CA PRO A 71 0.72 -0.78 -12.10
C PRO A 71 -0.75 -0.56 -12.47
N GLY A 72 -1.01 -0.36 -13.76
CA GLY A 72 -2.35 -0.26 -14.33
C GLY A 72 -2.64 1.04 -15.08
N ASN A 73 -3.87 1.13 -15.58
CA ASN A 73 -4.42 2.30 -16.29
C ASN A 73 -5.65 2.87 -15.57
N LEU A 74 -5.74 2.66 -14.26
CA LEU A 74 -6.83 3.19 -13.45
C LEU A 74 -6.63 4.70 -13.23
N ASP A 75 -7.73 5.41 -13.08
CA ASP A 75 -7.71 6.83 -12.76
C ASP A 75 -6.97 7.08 -11.43
N PRO A 76 -6.09 8.11 -11.34
CA PRO A 76 -5.37 8.43 -10.11
C PRO A 76 -6.27 8.63 -8.89
N SER A 77 -7.49 9.14 -9.07
CA SER A 77 -8.47 9.34 -7.99
C SER A 77 -8.99 8.03 -7.39
N LEU A 78 -9.06 6.96 -8.19
CA LEU A 78 -9.59 5.65 -7.77
C LEU A 78 -8.51 4.70 -7.23
N GLN A 79 -7.25 4.96 -7.55
CA GLN A 79 -6.13 4.11 -7.16
C GLN A 79 -6.05 3.90 -5.64
N ALA A 80 -6.30 4.94 -4.85
CA ALA A 80 -6.31 4.85 -3.40
C ALA A 80 -7.41 3.89 -2.88
N LYS A 81 -8.61 3.98 -3.46
CA LYS A 81 -9.75 3.12 -3.09
C LYS A 81 -9.56 1.68 -3.51
N GLN A 82 -8.95 1.45 -4.68
CA GLN A 82 -8.57 0.10 -5.10
C GLN A 82 -7.54 -0.52 -4.15
N ALA A 83 -6.53 0.25 -3.73
CA ALA A 83 -5.52 -0.22 -2.80
C ALA A 83 -6.13 -0.57 -1.42
N GLU A 84 -6.99 0.30 -0.90
CA GLU A 84 -7.74 0.09 0.35
C GLU A 84 -8.56 -1.20 0.30
N LEU A 85 -9.33 -1.42 -0.78
CA LEU A 85 -10.10 -2.65 -0.98
C LEU A 85 -9.19 -3.88 -1.02
N SER A 86 -8.11 -3.83 -1.81
CA SER A 86 -7.19 -4.97 -1.96
C SER A 86 -6.51 -5.34 -0.64
N LYS A 87 -6.20 -4.33 0.19
CA LYS A 87 -5.64 -4.52 1.52
C LYS A 87 -6.64 -5.21 2.43
N ASN A 88 -7.88 -4.71 2.51
CA ASN A 88 -8.91 -5.33 3.37
C ASN A 88 -9.18 -6.79 2.95
N GLN A 89 -9.26 -7.06 1.64
CA GLN A 89 -9.40 -8.44 1.14
C GLN A 89 -8.23 -9.34 1.54
N LEU A 90 -7.01 -8.81 1.54
CA LEU A 90 -5.83 -9.55 1.97
C LEU A 90 -5.85 -9.80 3.48
N GLU A 91 -6.24 -8.80 4.27
CA GLU A 91 -6.40 -8.92 5.72
C GLU A 91 -7.43 -10.00 6.07
N ASP A 92 -8.60 -9.99 5.42
CA ASP A 92 -9.63 -11.00 5.63
C ASP A 92 -9.14 -12.41 5.29
N LYS A 93 -8.45 -12.56 4.15
CA LYS A 93 -7.85 -13.83 3.73
C LYS A 93 -6.79 -14.31 4.71
N LEU A 94 -5.93 -13.40 5.17
CA LEU A 94 -4.88 -13.71 6.14
C LEU A 94 -5.49 -14.14 7.47
N ASN A 95 -6.50 -13.42 7.96
CA ASN A 95 -7.20 -13.75 9.20
C ASN A 95 -7.86 -15.13 9.12
N ALA A 96 -8.49 -15.45 7.98
CA ALA A 96 -9.05 -16.78 7.75
C ALA A 96 -7.96 -17.88 7.76
N ALA A 97 -6.83 -17.65 7.10
CA ALA A 97 -5.71 -18.60 7.06
C ALA A 97 -5.06 -18.78 8.45
N LEU A 98 -4.93 -17.72 9.23
CA LEU A 98 -4.43 -17.77 10.60
C LEU A 98 -5.37 -18.51 11.54
N ALA A 99 -6.69 -18.32 11.40
CA ALA A 99 -7.68 -19.05 12.18
C ALA A 99 -7.65 -20.57 11.92
N HIS A 100 -7.27 -20.97 10.70
CA HIS A 100 -7.15 -22.38 10.29
C HIS A 100 -5.70 -22.87 10.31
N ARG A 101 -4.79 -22.15 10.99
CA ARG A 101 -3.37 -22.50 11.04
C ARG A 101 -3.21 -23.92 11.62
N PRO A 102 -2.62 -24.88 10.89
CA PRO A 102 -2.41 -26.23 11.39
C PRO A 102 -1.43 -26.24 12.57
N GLU A 103 -1.71 -27.11 13.54
CA GLU A 103 -0.78 -27.41 14.63
C GLU A 103 0.49 -28.07 14.08
N PRO A 104 1.67 -27.83 14.69
CA PRO A 104 2.94 -28.39 14.23
C PRO A 104 2.94 -29.91 14.20
N GLU A 105 2.19 -30.58 15.08
CA GLU A 105 2.05 -32.04 15.09
C GLU A 105 1.38 -32.59 13.83
N LYS A 106 0.38 -31.85 13.30
CA LYS A 106 -0.28 -32.23 12.05
C LYS A 106 0.66 -32.10 10.86
N LEU A 107 1.55 -31.10 10.88
CA LEU A 107 2.56 -30.92 9.85
C LEU A 107 3.62 -32.05 9.83
N VAL A 108 3.93 -32.66 10.98
CA VAL A 108 4.80 -33.85 11.04
C VAL A 108 4.10 -35.07 10.45
N GLN A 109 2.81 -35.25 10.75
CA GLN A 109 2.02 -36.36 10.17
C GLN A 109 1.93 -36.25 8.64
N GLU A 110 1.85 -35.03 8.11
CA GLU A 110 1.86 -34.76 6.67
C GLU A 110 3.28 -34.81 6.05
N GLY A 111 4.33 -35.02 6.85
CA GLY A 111 5.72 -35.09 6.39
C GLY A 111 6.32 -33.75 5.96
N ILE A 112 5.69 -32.63 6.33
CA ILE A 112 6.14 -31.26 6.02
C ILE A 112 7.22 -30.80 7.00
N LEU A 113 7.12 -31.22 8.26
CA LEU A 113 8.01 -30.82 9.35
C LEU A 113 8.65 -32.06 9.99
N THR A 114 9.90 -31.97 10.43
CA THR A 114 10.56 -33.06 11.15
C THR A 114 10.24 -33.04 12.65
N GLU A 115 10.42 -34.19 13.32
CA GLU A 115 10.21 -34.31 14.78
C GLU A 115 11.20 -33.41 15.57
N GLU A 116 12.42 -33.22 15.06
CA GLU A 116 13.42 -32.34 15.68
C GLU A 116 13.00 -30.86 15.58
N GLU A 117 12.51 -30.43 14.41
CA GLU A 117 12.05 -29.05 14.19
C GLU A 117 10.79 -28.73 15.01
N THR A 118 9.88 -29.70 15.20
CA THR A 118 8.72 -29.50 16.10
C THR A 118 9.10 -29.41 17.57
N ALA A 119 10.08 -30.19 18.01
CA ALA A 119 10.58 -30.11 19.38
C ALA A 119 11.21 -28.74 19.67
N ALA A 120 11.95 -28.17 18.70
CA ALA A 120 12.50 -26.83 18.81
C ALA A 120 11.42 -25.73 18.86
N LEU A 121 10.34 -25.86 18.09
CA LEU A 121 9.21 -24.91 18.07
C LEU A 121 8.35 -24.92 19.35
N LYS A 122 8.30 -26.05 20.07
CA LYS A 122 7.57 -26.15 21.36
C LYS A 122 8.36 -25.63 22.57
N ALA A 123 9.67 -25.42 22.42
CA ALA A 123 10.58 -25.04 23.50
C ALA A 123 10.73 -23.51 23.70
N HIS A 124 10.12 -22.70 22.83
CA HIS A 124 10.10 -21.23 22.87
C HIS A 124 8.68 -20.72 23.06
#